data_AF-A0A439V385-F1
#
_entry.id   AF-A0A439V385-F1
#
_cell.length_a   1.000
_cell.length_b   1.000
_cell.length_c   1.000
_cell.angle_alpha   90.00
_cell.angle_beta   90.00
_cell.angle_gamma   90.00
#
_symmetry.space_group_name_H-M   'P 1'
#
loop_
_entity.id
_entity.type
_entity.pdbx_description
1 polymer ?
#
loop_
_entity_poly.entity_id
_entity_poly.type
_entity_poly.pdbx_seq_one_letter_code
_entity_poly.pdbx_strand_id
1 'polypeptide(L)'
;MVLADWAVWLGHPDPAADLRGSYHSEEGCRAIVAAAGGLNPLLTVCAARIAWPASDHPSVGAVGIIGSPVIVNRQWGAIWDGRHWCVRLADGFVPFTARPFAIWSR
;
A
#
# COMPACT_ATOMS: atom_id res chain seq x y z
N MET A 1 2.21 -3.72 -6.90
CA MET A 1 1.89 -2.75 -5.82
C MET A 1 1.61 -3.55 -4.57
N VAL A 2 2.22 -3.22 -3.42
CA VAL A 2 2.24 -4.12 -2.25
C VAL A 2 0.86 -4.58 -1.78
N LEU A 3 -0.14 -3.69 -1.70
CA LEU A 3 -1.51 -4.05 -1.29
C LEU A 3 -2.12 -5.06 -2.27
N ALA A 4 -2.02 -4.80 -3.57
CA ALA A 4 -2.61 -5.65 -4.59
C ALA A 4 -1.91 -6.99 -4.70
N ASP A 5 -0.57 -7.00 -4.65
CA ASP A 5 0.22 -8.22 -4.66
C ASP A 5 -0.11 -9.10 -3.44
N TRP A 6 -0.28 -8.47 -2.27
CA TRP A 6 -0.66 -9.15 -1.04
C TRP A 6 -2.09 -9.69 -1.07
N ALA A 7 -3.05 -8.90 -1.57
CA ALA A 7 -4.44 -9.32 -1.71
C ALA A 7 -4.56 -10.55 -2.63
N VAL A 8 -3.86 -10.54 -3.78
CA VAL A 8 -3.81 -11.69 -4.71
C VAL A 8 -3.19 -12.91 -4.04
N TRP A 9 -2.10 -12.73 -3.29
CA TRP A 9 -1.48 -13.84 -2.54
C TRP A 9 -2.42 -14.46 -1.50
N LEU A 10 -3.28 -13.64 -0.89
CA LEU A 10 -4.33 -14.09 0.04
C LEU A 10 -5.57 -14.68 -0.65
N GLY A 11 -5.60 -14.74 -1.99
CA GLY A 11 -6.71 -15.31 -2.77
C GLY A 11 -7.83 -14.34 -3.14
N HIS A 12 -7.64 -13.03 -2.95
CA HIS A 12 -8.58 -12.01 -3.41
C HIS A 12 -8.37 -11.68 -4.90
N PRO A 13 -9.40 -11.17 -5.60
CA PRO A 13 -9.22 -10.54 -6.90
C PRO A 13 -8.22 -9.38 -6.81
N ASP A 14 -7.48 -9.12 -7.89
CA ASP A 14 -6.50 -8.03 -7.92
C ASP A 14 -7.22 -6.66 -7.81
N PRO A 15 -7.07 -5.94 -6.67
CA PRO A 15 -7.76 -4.67 -6.46
C PRO A 15 -7.20 -3.53 -7.31
N ALA A 16 -6.09 -3.73 -8.02
CA ALA A 16 -5.43 -2.75 -8.87
C ALA A 16 -5.19 -3.31 -10.29
N ALA A 17 -6.06 -4.20 -10.76
CA ALA A 17 -5.98 -4.80 -12.09
C ALA A 17 -5.88 -3.75 -13.21
N ASP A 18 -6.60 -2.63 -13.07
CA ASP A 18 -6.58 -1.46 -13.96
C ASP A 18 -5.24 -0.70 -13.96
N LEU A 19 -4.42 -0.88 -12.93
CA LEU A 19 -3.09 -0.27 -12.82
C LEU A 19 -1.96 -1.23 -13.22
N ARG A 20 -2.27 -2.49 -13.55
CA ARG A 20 -1.26 -3.45 -13.99
C ARG A 20 -0.80 -3.10 -15.40
N GLY A 21 0.51 -2.92 -15.56
CA GLY A 21 1.12 -2.56 -16.85
C GLY A 21 0.86 -1.12 -17.29
N SER A 22 0.20 -0.27 -16.48
CA SER A 22 -0.04 1.14 -16.82
C SER A 22 1.16 2.05 -16.56
N TYR A 23 2.21 1.54 -15.91
CA TYR A 23 3.48 2.24 -15.69
C TYR A 23 4.66 1.28 -15.83
N HIS A 24 5.76 1.79 -16.39
CA HIS A 24 7.01 1.06 -16.59
C HIS A 24 8.23 1.78 -15.98
N SER A 25 8.00 2.93 -15.34
CA SER A 25 9.02 3.71 -14.64
C SER A 25 8.51 4.19 -13.29
N GLU A 26 9.43 4.59 -12.41
CA GLU A 26 9.07 5.22 -11.15
C GLU A 26 8.29 6.53 -11.36
N GLU A 27 8.65 7.31 -12.38
CA GLU A 27 7.95 8.54 -12.74
C GLU A 27 6.51 8.26 -13.14
N GLY A 28 6.27 7.20 -13.93
CA GLY A 28 4.92 6.79 -14.31
C GLY A 28 4.08 6.37 -13.09
N CYS A 29 4.69 5.61 -12.18
CA CYS A 29 4.05 5.26 -10.90
C CYS A 29 3.72 6.52 -10.08
N ARG A 30 4.67 7.45 -9.95
CA ARG A 30 4.48 8.73 -9.26
C ARG A 30 3.36 9.55 -9.87
N ALA A 31 3.24 9.58 -11.19
CA ALA A 31 2.18 10.30 -11.89
C ALA A 31 0.79 9.71 -11.59
N ILE A 32 0.66 8.38 -11.56
CA ILE A 32 -0.60 7.70 -11.19
C ILE A 32 -0.98 8.02 -9.74
N VAL A 33 -0.02 7.94 -8.82
CA VAL A 33 -0.25 8.27 -7.41
C VAL A 33 -0.66 9.74 -7.26
N ALA A 34 0.00 10.66 -7.97
CA ALA A 34 -0.35 12.07 -7.97
C ALA A 34 -1.74 12.34 -8.55
N ALA A 35 -2.10 11.68 -9.67
CA ALA A 35 -3.41 11.79 -10.30
C ALA A 35 -4.54 11.28 -9.40
N ALA A 36 -4.27 10.29 -8.55
CA ALA A 36 -5.20 9.80 -7.53
C ALA A 36 -5.31 10.73 -6.30
N GLY A 37 -4.54 11.82 -6.22
CA GLY A 37 -4.49 12.71 -5.05
C GLY A 37 -3.58 12.20 -3.92
N GLY A 38 -2.69 11.26 -4.22
CA GLY A 38 -1.73 10.67 -3.29
C GLY A 38 -1.93 9.17 -3.07
N LEU A 39 -1.07 8.57 -2.26
CA LEU A 39 -1.07 7.12 -2.03
C LEU A 39 -2.27 6.67 -1.18
N ASN A 40 -2.74 7.51 -0.26
CA ASN A 40 -3.87 7.19 0.61
C ASN A 40 -5.19 7.02 -0.16
N PRO A 41 -5.64 8.00 -0.98
CA PRO A 41 -6.84 7.79 -1.79
C PRO A 41 -6.73 6.56 -2.70
N LEU A 42 -5.56 6.34 -3.30
CA LEU A 42 -5.32 5.19 -4.19
C LEU A 42 -5.49 3.84 -3.45
N LEU A 43 -4.83 3.67 -2.30
CA LEU A 43 -4.94 2.43 -1.52
C LEU A 43 -6.31 2.28 -0.87
N THR A 44 -6.99 3.37 -0.51
CA THR A 44 -8.37 3.34 0.00
C THR A 44 -9.32 2.73 -1.02
N VAL A 45 -9.25 3.17 -2.29
CA VAL A 45 -10.05 2.60 -3.38
C VAL A 45 -9.73 1.11 -3.57
N CYS A 46 -8.45 0.74 -3.53
CA CYS A 46 -8.05 -0.66 -3.67
C CYS A 46 -8.53 -1.53 -2.50
N ALA A 47 -8.41 -1.07 -1.26
CA ALA A 47 -8.89 -1.78 -0.07
C ALA A 47 -10.41 -1.97 -0.12
N ALA A 48 -11.16 -0.96 -0.57
CA ALA A 48 -12.61 -1.05 -0.74
C ALA A 48 -13.02 -2.13 -1.77
N ARG A 49 -12.26 -2.30 -2.86
CA ARG A 49 -12.51 -3.36 -3.88
C ARG A 49 -12.41 -4.79 -3.32
N ILE A 50 -11.70 -4.98 -2.21
CA ILE A 50 -11.56 -6.28 -1.51
C ILE A 50 -12.22 -6.29 -0.12
N ALA A 51 -13.06 -5.28 0.16
CA ALA A 51 -13.81 -5.13 1.41
C ALA A 51 -12.94 -5.13 2.68
N TRP A 52 -11.73 -4.58 2.62
CA TRP A 52 -10.88 -4.41 3.81
C TRP A 52 -11.20 -3.07 4.49
N PRO A 53 -11.83 -3.08 5.70
CA PRO A 53 -12.09 -1.86 6.43
C PRO A 53 -10.81 -1.13 6.86
N ALA A 54 -10.95 0.17 7.08
CA ALA A 54 -9.92 0.94 7.77
C ALA A 54 -9.82 0.51 9.24
N SER A 55 -8.60 0.54 9.79
CA SER A 55 -8.32 0.19 11.19
C SER A 55 -7.42 1.24 11.85
N ASP A 56 -7.54 1.38 13.16
CA ASP A 56 -6.64 2.20 13.98
C ASP A 56 -5.40 1.42 14.46
N HIS A 57 -5.49 0.08 14.44
CA HIS A 57 -4.44 -0.80 14.94
C HIS A 57 -4.08 -1.87 13.90
N PRO A 58 -2.78 -2.11 13.65
CA PRO A 58 -2.39 -3.12 12.68
C PRO A 58 -2.52 -4.54 13.29
N SER A 59 -3.23 -5.40 12.59
CA SER A 59 -3.17 -6.85 12.76
C SER A 59 -2.12 -7.45 11.83
N VAL A 60 -1.64 -8.67 12.10
CA VAL A 60 -0.68 -9.35 11.20
C VAL A 60 -1.26 -9.45 9.80
N GLY A 61 -0.50 -9.01 8.80
CA GLY A 61 -0.93 -8.94 7.40
C GLY A 61 -1.77 -7.69 7.05
N ALA A 62 -2.00 -6.79 8.00
CA ALA A 62 -2.59 -5.49 7.70
C ALA A 62 -1.71 -4.70 6.73
N VAL A 63 -2.33 -3.98 5.81
CA VAL A 63 -1.63 -3.08 4.91
C VAL A 63 -1.77 -1.67 5.43
N GLY A 64 -0.71 -0.89 5.37
CA GLY A 64 -0.74 0.50 5.78
C GLY A 64 0.14 1.39 4.91
N ILE A 65 0.04 2.69 5.18
CA ILE A 65 0.95 3.69 4.63
C ILE A 65 1.81 4.26 5.75
N ILE A 66 3.12 4.21 5.54
CA ILE A 66 4.12 4.78 6.42
C ILE A 66 4.93 5.85 5.70
N GLY A 67 5.61 6.70 6.48
CA GLY A 67 6.46 7.78 5.96
C GLY A 67 5.92 9.17 6.29
N SER A 68 6.14 10.13 5.40
CA SER A 68 5.74 11.52 5.61
C SER A 68 4.26 11.74 5.24
N PRO A 69 3.44 12.32 6.14
CA PRO A 69 2.06 12.67 5.80
C PRO A 69 1.97 13.86 4.84
N VAL A 70 3.04 14.66 4.72
CA VAL A 70 3.07 15.89 3.92
C VAL A 70 3.83 15.70 2.61
N ILE A 71 4.91 14.93 2.62
CA ILE A 71 5.75 14.70 1.43
C ILE A 71 5.31 13.39 0.77
N VAL A 72 4.44 13.50 -0.24
CA VAL A 72 3.87 12.36 -0.99
C VAL A 72 4.95 11.40 -1.51
N ASN A 73 6.09 11.94 -1.94
CA ASN A 73 7.21 11.16 -2.48
C ASN A 73 7.97 10.36 -1.41
N ARG A 74 7.64 10.56 -0.12
CA ARG A 74 8.20 9.85 1.03
C ARG A 74 7.12 9.05 1.75
N GLN A 75 6.21 8.47 0.98
CA GLN A 75 5.18 7.55 1.47
C GLN A 75 5.38 6.19 0.83
N TRP A 76 5.18 5.14 1.63
CA TRP A 76 5.29 3.77 1.17
C TRP A 76 4.11 2.96 1.66
N GLY A 77 3.60 2.11 0.77
CA GLY A 77 2.74 1.01 1.20
C GLY A 77 3.60 -0.02 1.93
N ALA A 78 3.08 -0.55 3.02
CA ALA A 78 3.75 -1.56 3.83
C ALA A 78 2.77 -2.63 4.33
N ILE A 79 3.29 -3.81 4.65
CA ILE A 79 2.54 -4.90 5.31
C ILE A 79 3.05 -5.02 6.74
N TRP A 80 2.16 -5.16 7.71
CA TRP A 80 2.52 -5.42 9.09
C TRP A 80 2.85 -6.90 9.31
N ASP A 81 4.07 -7.22 9.75
CA ASP A 81 4.48 -8.60 10.05
C ASP A 81 4.11 -9.07 11.48
N GLY A 82 3.51 -8.19 12.28
CA GLY A 82 3.28 -8.39 13.72
C GLY A 82 4.17 -7.53 14.62
N ARG A 83 5.26 -6.97 14.07
CA ARG A 83 6.25 -6.18 14.82
C ARG A 83 6.78 -4.96 14.05
N HIS A 84 6.87 -5.03 12.74
CA HIS A 84 7.40 -3.99 11.86
C HIS A 84 6.53 -3.81 10.60
N TRP A 85 6.70 -2.65 9.97
CA TRP A 85 6.12 -2.36 8.66
C TRP A 85 7.08 -2.77 7.56
N CYS A 86 6.76 -3.83 6.82
CA CYS A 86 7.56 -4.34 5.72
C CYS A 86 7.24 -3.58 4.42
N VAL A 87 8.18 -2.78 3.93
CA VAL A 87 8.09 -2.08 2.65
C VAL A 87 8.78 -2.89 1.57
N ARG A 88 8.12 -3.07 0.42
CA ARG A 88 8.73 -3.69 -0.75
C ARG A 88 9.60 -2.67 -1.50
N LEU A 89 10.90 -2.89 -1.50
CA LEU A 89 11.89 -2.21 -2.34
C LEU A 89 12.29 -3.13 -3.51
N ALA A 90 13.16 -2.64 -4.39
CA ALA A 90 13.63 -3.40 -5.55
C ALA A 90 14.24 -4.76 -5.16
N ASP A 91 15.01 -4.80 -4.08
CA ASP A 91 15.76 -5.98 -3.63
C ASP A 91 14.98 -6.88 -2.66
N GLY A 92 13.73 -6.55 -2.34
CA GLY A 92 12.88 -7.33 -1.44
C GLY A 92 12.16 -6.49 -0.39
N PHE A 93 11.69 -7.16 0.66
CA PHE A 93 11.01 -6.51 1.77
C PHE A 93 12.00 -6.04 2.84
N VAL A 94 11.88 -4.78 3.25
CA VAL A 94 12.69 -4.18 4.30
C VAL A 94 11.78 -3.74 5.45
N PRO A 95 12.10 -4.11 6.71
CA PRO A 95 11.32 -3.71 7.87
C PRO A 95 11.61 -2.26 8.26
N PHE A 96 10.56 -1.52 8.58
CA PHE A 96 10.62 -0.16 9.10
C PHE A 96 9.84 -0.05 10.41
N THR A 97 10.36 0.79 11.31
CA THR A 97 9.63 1.28 12.48
C THR A 97 9.19 2.71 12.21
N ALA A 98 7.92 2.87 11.85
CA ALA A 98 7.32 4.16 11.56
C ALA A 98 5.85 4.16 12.00
N ARG A 99 5.32 5.34 12.32
CA ARG A 99 3.89 5.49 12.60
C ARG A 99 3.12 5.40 11.28
N PRO A 100 2.13 4.50 11.16
CA PRO A 100 1.24 4.49 10.02
C PRO A 100 0.28 5.68 10.11
N PHE A 101 -0.16 6.19 8.97
CA PHE A 101 -1.25 7.19 8.93
C PHE A 101 -2.51 6.69 8.22
N ALA A 102 -2.47 5.48 7.66
CA ALA A 102 -3.63 4.73 7.21
C ALA A 102 -3.33 3.23 7.34
N ILE A 103 -4.33 2.45 7.74
CA ILE A 103 -4.22 0.99 7.91
C ILE A 103 -5.53 0.37 7.40
N TRP A 104 -5.42 -0.74 6.70
CA TRP A 104 -6.54 -1.58 6.28
C TRP A 104 -6.22 -3.04 6.60
N SER A 105 -7.23 -3.75 7.09
CA SER A 105 -7.15 -5.19 7.36
C SER A 105 -8.51 -5.84 7.11
N ARG A 106 -8.51 -7.17 6.96
CA ARG A 106 -9.75 -7.96 6.97
C ARG A 106 -10.45 -7.93 8.32
#